data_AF-A0A0F9LZ89-F1
#
_entry.id   AF-A0A0F9LZ89-F1
#
_cell.length_a   1.000
_cell.length_b   1.000
_cell.length_c   1.000
_cell.angle_alpha   90.00
_cell.angle_beta   90.00
_cell.angle_gamma   90.00
#
_symmetry.space_group_name_H-M   'P 1'
#
loop_
_entity.id
_entity.type
_entity.pdbx_description
1 polymer ?
#
loop_
_entity_poly.entity_id
_entity_poly.type
_entity_poly.pdbx_seq_one_letter_code
_entity_poly.pdbx_strand_id
1 'polypeptide(L)'
;MIQGILTFQFKINQKDTGEIEPEFVPIQLVFRDENFDEDNFSELLEVNDIFALFYQHTTGLFGVKYSYNNNYTGRLKETPYQVISYFKQVSDGTQYLAISIFELDDEIEIFEDLINEMGNRLDTIFDKLTRANNSKQISLIENITIRLKNEIKFTIFQVDRLSNLDKLQKVALIYNSNERMKILEILRQHPIAKRDLKKILEKLNPTVNVDILL
;
A
#
# COMPACT_ATOMS: atom_id res chain seq x y z
N MET A 1 4.90 -10.84 -8.48
CA MET A 1 4.93 -9.50 -9.06
C MET A 1 3.72 -8.69 -8.60
N ILE A 2 3.76 -7.35 -8.62
CA ILE A 2 2.55 -6.53 -8.37
C ILE A 2 1.50 -6.81 -9.46
N GLN A 3 0.26 -7.08 -9.02
CA GLN A 3 -0.90 -7.38 -9.86
C GLN A 3 -1.70 -6.12 -10.17
N GLY A 4 -1.81 -5.22 -9.21
CA GLY A 4 -2.51 -3.95 -9.40
C GLY A 4 -2.56 -3.13 -8.12
N ILE A 5 -3.05 -1.89 -8.26
CA ILE A 5 -3.40 -1.04 -7.12
C ILE A 5 -4.82 -0.54 -7.33
N LEU A 6 -5.68 -0.87 -6.37
CA LEU A 6 -7.11 -0.62 -6.42
C LEU A 6 -7.48 0.37 -5.32
N THR A 7 -8.30 1.37 -5.65
CA THR A 7 -8.72 2.40 -4.70
C THR A 7 -10.23 2.47 -4.57
N PHE A 8 -10.71 2.61 -3.34
CA PHE A 8 -12.11 2.54 -2.96
C PHE A 8 -12.50 3.70 -2.05
N GLN A 9 -13.75 4.12 -2.16
CA GLN A 9 -14.42 4.97 -1.18
C GLN A 9 -15.37 4.10 -0.36
N PHE A 10 -15.27 4.18 0.96
CA PHE A 10 -16.24 3.55 1.84
C PHE A 10 -17.49 4.43 1.96
N LYS A 11 -18.67 3.82 1.78
CA LYS A 11 -19.97 4.46 1.91
C LYS A 11 -20.86 3.65 2.84
N ILE A 12 -21.65 4.36 3.64
CA ILE A 12 -22.67 3.78 4.50
C ILE A 12 -24.01 4.12 3.87
N ASN A 13 -24.64 3.15 3.20
CA ASN A 13 -25.96 3.34 2.60
C ASN A 13 -27.02 2.95 3.64
N GLN A 14 -27.96 3.84 3.92
CA GLN A 14 -29.10 3.54 4.77
C GLN A 14 -30.32 3.30 3.88
N LYS A 15 -30.90 2.10 3.95
CA LYS A 15 -32.14 1.75 3.24
C LYS A 15 -33.34 2.42 3.92
N ASP A 16 -34.44 2.55 3.19
CA ASP A 16 -35.71 3.06 3.70
C ASP A 16 -36.25 2.21 4.87
N THR A 17 -35.83 0.95 4.96
CA THR A 17 -36.13 0.02 6.06
C THR A 17 -35.37 0.36 7.36
N GLY A 18 -34.40 1.27 7.31
CA GLY A 18 -33.48 1.59 8.39
C GLY A 18 -32.24 0.69 8.45
N GLU A 19 -32.15 -0.33 7.59
CA GLU A 19 -30.96 -1.18 7.47
C GLU A 19 -29.76 -0.40 6.93
N ILE A 20 -28.59 -0.67 7.51
CA ILE A 20 -27.32 -0.08 7.09
C ILE A 20 -26.57 -1.11 6.26
N GLU A 21 -26.26 -0.75 5.02
CA GLU A 21 -25.49 -1.56 4.09
C GLU A 21 -24.19 -0.81 3.74
N PRO A 22 -23.05 -1.20 4.36
CA PRO A 22 -21.77 -0.62 4.01
C PRO A 22 -21.32 -1.12 2.63
N GLU A 23 -20.71 -0.24 1.85
CA GLU A 23 -20.26 -0.51 0.48
C GLU A 23 -18.89 0.11 0.24
N PHE A 24 -18.03 -0.60 -0.51
CA PHE A 24 -16.82 -0.05 -1.08
C PHE A 24 -17.03 0.25 -2.56
N VAL A 25 -17.12 1.54 -2.89
CA VAL A 25 -17.28 1.99 -4.26
C VAL A 25 -15.91 2.17 -4.90
N PRO A 26 -15.59 1.47 -6.00
CA PRO A 26 -14.35 1.68 -6.74
C PRO A 26 -14.21 3.14 -7.19
N ILE A 27 -13.01 3.71 -7.01
CA ILE A 27 -12.67 5.05 -7.51
C ILE A 27 -11.76 4.92 -8.73
N GLN A 28 -10.67 4.18 -8.57
CA GLN A 28 -9.71 3.92 -9.62
C GLN A 28 -9.10 2.54 -9.40
N LEU A 29 -9.26 1.70 -10.42
CA LEU A 29 -8.66 0.38 -10.51
C LEU A 29 -7.55 0.46 -11.57
N VAL A 30 -6.33 0.09 -11.22
CA VAL A 30 -5.22 0.02 -12.18
C VAL A 30 -4.53 -1.31 -12.02
N PHE A 31 -4.62 -2.11 -13.08
CA PHE A 31 -4.01 -3.43 -13.17
C PHE A 31 -2.68 -3.34 -13.90
N ARG A 32 -1.77 -4.21 -13.49
CA ARG A 32 -0.51 -4.47 -14.17
C ARG A 32 -0.64 -5.67 -15.10
N ASP A 33 -1.32 -6.73 -14.63
CA ASP A 33 -1.65 -7.88 -15.46
C ASP A 33 -2.85 -7.54 -16.36
N GLU A 34 -2.71 -7.83 -17.65
CA GLU A 34 -3.73 -7.58 -18.69
C GLU A 34 -4.93 -8.53 -18.57
N ASN A 35 -4.82 -9.60 -17.77
CA ASN A 35 -5.91 -10.52 -17.50
C ASN A 35 -7.00 -9.94 -16.60
N PHE A 36 -6.75 -8.81 -15.93
CA PHE A 36 -7.69 -8.20 -15.01
C PHE A 36 -8.16 -6.81 -15.48
N ASP A 37 -9.46 -6.57 -15.29
CA ASP A 37 -10.15 -5.33 -15.59
C ASP A 37 -11.26 -5.06 -14.56
N GLU A 38 -12.10 -4.04 -14.82
CA GLU A 38 -13.17 -3.64 -13.92
C GLU A 38 -14.28 -4.68 -13.79
N ASP A 39 -14.40 -5.61 -14.75
CA ASP A 39 -15.46 -6.61 -14.79
C ASP A 39 -15.06 -7.92 -14.08
N ASN A 40 -13.76 -8.20 -13.94
CA ASN A 40 -13.26 -9.46 -13.36
C ASN A 40 -12.25 -9.31 -12.22
N PHE A 41 -11.97 -8.10 -11.70
CA PHE A 41 -11.03 -7.91 -10.59
C PHE A 41 -11.39 -8.66 -9.29
N SER A 42 -12.63 -9.15 -9.17
CA SER A 42 -13.04 -10.00 -8.04
C SER A 42 -12.22 -11.28 -7.92
N GLU A 43 -11.59 -11.74 -9.02
CA GLU A 43 -10.64 -12.86 -8.99
C GLU A 43 -9.33 -12.51 -8.26
N LEU A 44 -8.96 -11.22 -8.20
CA LEU A 44 -7.81 -10.73 -7.43
C LEU A 44 -8.20 -10.39 -5.99
N LEU A 45 -9.34 -9.74 -5.80
CA LEU A 45 -9.73 -9.13 -4.54
C LEU A 45 -11.23 -9.26 -4.32
N GLU A 46 -11.61 -10.18 -3.44
CA GLU A 46 -13.02 -10.36 -3.08
C GLU A 46 -13.51 -9.26 -2.13
N VAL A 47 -14.83 -9.06 -2.09
CA VAL A 47 -15.47 -8.08 -1.19
C VAL A 47 -15.10 -8.33 0.27
N ASN A 48 -15.07 -9.59 0.70
CA ASN A 48 -14.70 -9.96 2.07
C ASN A 48 -13.26 -9.57 2.41
N ASP A 49 -12.35 -9.65 1.44
CA ASP A 49 -10.96 -9.22 1.62
C ASP A 49 -10.88 -7.70 1.80
N ILE A 50 -11.65 -6.92 1.02
CA ILE A 50 -11.71 -5.46 1.16
C ILE A 50 -12.18 -5.08 2.58
N PHE A 51 -13.25 -5.71 3.06
CA PHE A 51 -13.74 -5.48 4.43
C PHE A 51 -12.73 -5.91 5.49
N ALA A 52 -12.10 -7.08 5.32
CA ALA A 52 -11.10 -7.57 6.27
C ALA A 52 -9.94 -6.57 6.39
N LEU A 53 -9.41 -6.08 5.27
CA LEU A 53 -8.36 -5.07 5.25
C LEU A 53 -8.80 -3.75 5.90
N PHE A 54 -10.00 -3.26 5.55
CA PHE A 54 -10.56 -2.08 6.19
C PHE A 54 -10.65 -2.22 7.71
N TYR A 55 -11.07 -3.38 8.22
CA TYR A 55 -11.13 -3.62 9.65
C TYR A 55 -9.74 -3.71 10.28
N GLN A 56 -8.71 -4.22 9.58
CA GLN A 56 -7.34 -4.15 10.09
C GLN A 56 -6.89 -2.70 10.31
N HIS A 57 -7.31 -1.78 9.43
CA HIS A 57 -7.00 -0.35 9.58
C HIS A 57 -7.76 0.35 10.68
N THR A 58 -8.98 -0.10 10.98
CA THR A 58 -9.93 0.60 11.87
C THR A 58 -10.13 -0.06 13.23
N THR A 59 -9.67 -1.28 13.43
CA THR A 59 -9.81 -2.00 14.69
C THR A 59 -9.10 -1.24 15.82
N GLY A 60 -9.80 -1.04 16.93
CA GLY A 60 -9.29 -0.31 18.09
C GLY A 60 -9.39 1.21 17.98
N LEU A 61 -9.87 1.74 16.85
CA LEU A 61 -10.15 3.17 16.69
C LEU A 61 -11.57 3.49 17.19
N PHE A 62 -11.69 4.07 18.37
CA PHE A 62 -12.96 4.57 18.91
C PHE A 62 -13.08 6.08 18.70
N GLY A 63 -14.10 6.51 17.94
CA GLY A 63 -14.49 7.92 17.88
C GLY A 63 -13.48 8.84 17.20
N VAL A 64 -12.88 8.41 16.08
CA VAL A 64 -11.93 9.22 15.30
C VAL A 64 -12.64 10.45 14.73
N LYS A 65 -12.57 11.57 15.46
CA LYS A 65 -13.15 12.86 15.06
C LYS A 65 -12.26 13.67 14.11
N TYR A 66 -11.04 13.20 13.86
CA TYR A 66 -10.02 13.93 13.10
C TYR A 66 -9.61 13.15 11.85
N SER A 67 -8.82 13.80 11.00
CA SER A 67 -8.19 13.09 9.90
C SER A 67 -7.19 12.08 10.45
N TYR A 68 -7.20 10.88 9.87
CA TYR A 68 -6.39 9.75 10.30
C TYR A 68 -5.96 8.95 9.08
N ASN A 69 -4.72 8.46 9.07
CA ASN A 69 -4.23 7.55 8.05
C ASN A 69 -3.53 6.37 8.71
N ASN A 70 -3.47 5.25 7.98
CA ASN A 70 -2.82 4.04 8.45
C ASN A 70 -2.28 3.21 7.29
N ASN A 71 -1.29 2.37 7.58
CA ASN A 71 -0.73 1.40 6.65
C ASN A 71 -0.88 -0.01 7.23
N TYR A 72 -1.12 -0.98 6.37
CA TYR A 72 -1.22 -2.37 6.74
C TYR A 72 -0.63 -3.24 5.65
N THR A 73 0.28 -4.12 6.06
CA THR A 73 0.87 -5.17 5.23
C THR A 73 0.32 -6.52 5.70
N GLY A 74 -0.10 -7.37 4.77
CA GLY A 74 -0.64 -8.68 5.14
C GLY A 74 -0.98 -9.55 3.94
N ARG A 75 -1.76 -10.59 4.20
CA ARG A 75 -2.25 -11.53 3.18
C ARG A 75 -3.76 -11.44 3.04
N LEU A 76 -4.24 -11.62 1.82
CA LEU A 76 -5.67 -11.80 1.56
C LEU A 76 -6.12 -13.15 2.11
N LYS A 77 -7.37 -13.19 2.55
CA LYS A 77 -7.96 -14.36 3.20
C LYS A 77 -8.61 -15.28 2.18
N GLU A 78 -9.28 -14.70 1.19
CA GLU A 78 -10.03 -15.46 0.19
C GLU A 78 -9.18 -15.75 -1.06
N THR A 79 -8.29 -14.83 -1.44
CA THR A 79 -7.43 -15.00 -2.62
C THR A 79 -5.95 -15.24 -2.26
N PRO A 80 -5.16 -15.91 -3.13
CA PRO A 80 -3.78 -16.26 -2.86
C PRO A 80 -2.82 -15.09 -3.16
N TYR A 81 -3.07 -13.93 -2.56
CA TYR A 81 -2.25 -12.73 -2.77
C TYR A 81 -1.83 -12.09 -1.45
N GLN A 82 -0.73 -11.34 -1.51
CA GLN A 82 -0.30 -10.47 -0.42
C GLN A 82 -0.65 -9.02 -0.76
N VAL A 83 -0.75 -8.18 0.26
CA VAL A 83 -1.13 -6.79 0.08
C VAL A 83 -0.33 -5.84 0.97
N ILE A 84 -0.13 -4.65 0.44
CA ILE A 84 0.17 -3.45 1.22
C ILE A 84 -0.98 -2.48 0.97
N SER A 85 -1.60 -2.01 2.03
CA SER A 85 -2.80 -1.18 1.94
C SER A 85 -2.63 0.09 2.75
N TYR A 86 -3.19 1.17 2.21
CA TYR A 86 -3.17 2.51 2.78
C TYR A 86 -4.60 2.97 3.02
N PHE A 87 -4.89 3.38 4.25
CA PHE A 87 -6.19 3.88 4.66
C PHE A 87 -6.12 5.38 4.98
N LYS A 88 -7.17 6.11 4.60
CA LYS A 88 -7.33 7.53 4.93
C LYS A 88 -8.77 7.84 5.32
N GLN A 89 -8.95 8.38 6.52
CA GLN A 89 -10.12 9.15 6.91
C GLN A 89 -9.80 10.64 6.81
N VAL A 90 -10.59 11.38 6.05
CA VAL A 90 -10.52 12.85 5.98
C VAL A 90 -11.38 13.48 7.09
N SER A 91 -11.23 14.78 7.31
CA SER A 91 -11.84 15.47 8.46
C SER A 91 -13.38 15.45 8.49
N ASP A 92 -14.04 15.28 7.35
CA ASP A 92 -15.50 15.18 7.27
C ASP A 92 -16.03 13.76 7.51
N GLY A 93 -15.13 12.81 7.80
CA GLY A 93 -15.46 11.41 8.03
C GLY A 93 -15.45 10.54 6.77
N THR A 94 -15.22 11.11 5.58
CA THR A 94 -15.08 10.31 4.36
C THR A 94 -13.86 9.40 4.47
N GLN A 95 -14.01 8.14 4.06
CA GLN A 95 -13.02 7.09 4.22
C GLN A 95 -12.61 6.53 2.86
N TYR A 96 -11.30 6.36 2.69
CA TYR A 96 -10.65 5.88 1.48
C TYR A 96 -9.72 4.73 1.80
N LEU A 97 -9.65 3.77 0.89
CA LEU A 97 -8.78 2.61 0.99
C LEU A 97 -8.06 2.40 -0.34
N ALA A 98 -6.74 2.32 -0.31
CA ALA A 98 -5.91 1.91 -1.43
C ALA A 98 -5.27 0.57 -1.10
N ILE A 99 -5.32 -0.38 -2.03
CA ILE A 99 -4.82 -1.75 -1.85
C ILE A 99 -3.88 -2.06 -3.00
N SER A 100 -2.60 -2.24 -2.70
CA SER A 100 -1.59 -2.75 -3.62
C SER A 100 -1.50 -4.26 -3.47
N ILE A 101 -1.72 -5.01 -4.55
CA ILE A 101 -1.86 -6.47 -4.56
C ILE A 101 -0.62 -7.10 -5.22
N PHE A 102 -0.05 -8.11 -4.58
CA PHE A 102 1.19 -8.78 -4.96
C PHE A 102 1.04 -10.30 -4.94
N GLU A 103 1.84 -10.99 -5.74
CA GLU A 103 1.96 -12.46 -5.68
C GLU A 103 2.47 -12.95 -4.32
N LEU A 104 2.13 -14.20 -3.97
CA LEU A 104 2.54 -14.81 -2.69
C LEU A 104 4.05 -14.96 -2.52
N ASP A 105 4.78 -15.15 -3.62
CA ASP A 105 6.22 -15.41 -3.59
C ASP A 105 7.06 -14.12 -3.61
N ASP A 106 6.43 -12.94 -3.64
CA ASP A 106 7.12 -11.66 -3.60
C ASP A 106 7.56 -11.29 -2.17
N GLU A 107 8.77 -10.74 -2.04
CA GLU A 107 9.23 -10.07 -0.82
C GLU A 107 8.63 -8.65 -0.73
N ILE A 108 7.33 -8.55 -0.42
CA ILE A 108 6.61 -7.26 -0.50
C ILE A 108 7.15 -6.18 0.44
N GLU A 109 7.84 -6.58 1.51
CA GLU A 109 8.47 -5.70 2.51
C GLU A 109 9.43 -4.68 1.85
N ILE A 110 10.07 -5.04 0.73
CA ILE A 110 10.98 -4.14 0.00
C ILE A 110 10.25 -2.97 -0.69
N PHE A 111 8.94 -3.07 -0.85
CA PHE A 111 8.10 -2.05 -1.49
C PHE A 111 7.35 -1.17 -0.48
N GLU A 112 7.41 -1.48 0.83
CA GLU A 112 6.65 -0.75 1.86
C GLU A 112 6.93 0.75 1.84
N ASP A 113 8.19 1.17 1.80
CA ASP A 113 8.55 2.59 1.75
C ASP A 113 7.97 3.29 0.52
N LEU A 114 7.98 2.62 -0.63
CA LEU A 114 7.42 3.14 -1.87
C LEU A 114 5.90 3.29 -1.80
N ILE A 115 5.20 2.29 -1.25
CA ILE A 115 3.75 2.32 -1.08
C ILE A 115 3.35 3.36 -0.01
N ASN A 116 4.12 3.50 1.07
CA ASN A 116 3.92 4.53 2.08
C ASN A 116 4.08 5.94 1.49
N GLU A 117 5.09 6.14 0.64
CA GLU A 117 5.29 7.41 -0.06
C GLU A 117 4.14 7.72 -1.02
N MET A 118 3.63 6.71 -1.75
CA MET A 118 2.39 6.84 -2.52
C MET A 118 1.23 7.24 -1.62
N GLY A 119 1.04 6.59 -0.47
CA GLY A 119 0.01 6.94 0.53
C GLY A 119 0.04 8.42 0.93
N ASN A 120 1.23 8.97 1.20
CA ASN A 120 1.39 10.40 1.51
C ASN A 120 1.02 11.32 0.34
N ARG A 121 1.22 10.88 -0.91
CA ARG A 121 0.76 11.62 -2.10
C ARG A 121 -0.74 11.49 -2.29
N LEU A 122 -1.31 10.33 -1.96
CA LEU A 122 -2.75 10.07 -1.97
C LEU A 122 -3.50 10.91 -0.93
N ASP A 123 -2.91 11.20 0.24
CA ASP A 123 -3.48 12.10 1.25
C ASP A 123 -4.04 13.40 0.62
N THR A 124 -3.18 14.08 -0.15
CA THR A 124 -3.54 15.35 -0.79
C THR A 124 -4.58 15.16 -1.90
N ILE A 125 -4.56 14.01 -2.57
CA ILE A 125 -5.50 13.68 -3.65
C ILE A 125 -6.89 13.42 -3.06
N PHE A 126 -6.99 12.61 -2.01
CA PHE A 126 -8.23 12.28 -1.33
C PHE A 126 -8.87 13.50 -0.65
N ASP A 127 -8.08 14.37 -0.01
CA ASP A 127 -8.58 15.63 0.54
C ASP A 127 -9.22 16.51 -0.54
N LYS A 128 -8.56 16.64 -1.70
CA LYS A 128 -9.09 17.41 -2.83
C LYS A 128 -10.32 16.76 -3.45
N LEU A 129 -10.30 15.44 -3.60
CA LEU A 129 -11.42 14.67 -4.14
C LEU A 129 -12.67 14.84 -3.28
N THR A 130 -12.52 14.74 -1.96
CA THR A 130 -13.60 14.96 -1.00
C THR A 130 -14.20 16.36 -1.15
N ARG A 131 -13.36 17.41 -1.17
CA ARG A 131 -13.82 18.79 -1.33
C ARG A 131 -14.53 19.02 -2.66
N ALA A 132 -14.02 18.43 -3.74
CA ALA A 132 -14.62 18.53 -5.07
C ALA A 132 -15.98 17.82 -5.15
N ASN A 133 -16.10 16.63 -4.54
CA ASN A 133 -17.36 15.89 -4.42
C ASN A 133 -18.40 16.67 -3.62
N ASN A 134 -18.03 17.19 -2.44
CA ASN A 134 -18.94 17.97 -1.59
C ASN A 134 -19.44 19.25 -2.29
N SER A 135 -18.61 19.85 -3.14
CA SER A 135 -18.97 21.03 -3.94
C SER A 135 -19.53 20.70 -5.33
N LYS A 136 -19.70 19.42 -5.67
CA LYS A 136 -20.23 18.91 -6.94
C LYS A 136 -19.52 19.48 -8.19
N GLN A 137 -18.22 19.71 -8.10
CA GLN A 137 -17.41 20.26 -9.19
C GLN A 137 -16.92 19.16 -10.14
N ILE A 138 -17.76 18.77 -11.10
CA ILE A 138 -17.49 17.63 -12.02
C ILE A 138 -16.13 17.73 -12.71
N SER A 139 -15.80 18.88 -13.31
CA SER A 139 -14.52 19.07 -14.00
C SER A 139 -13.31 18.96 -13.07
N LEU A 140 -13.44 19.36 -11.80
CA LEU A 140 -12.38 19.22 -10.81
C LEU A 140 -12.23 17.76 -10.39
N ILE A 141 -13.34 17.04 -10.22
CA ILE A 141 -13.36 15.60 -9.91
C ILE A 141 -12.61 14.83 -11.01
N GLU A 142 -12.94 15.05 -12.28
CA GLU A 142 -12.26 14.40 -13.42
C GLU A 142 -10.74 14.63 -13.40
N ASN A 143 -10.30 15.87 -13.21
CA ASN A 143 -8.88 16.22 -13.13
C ASN A 143 -8.17 15.53 -11.95
N ILE A 144 -8.84 15.42 -10.80
CA ILE A 144 -8.30 14.74 -9.63
C ILE A 144 -8.22 13.23 -9.86
N THR A 145 -9.23 12.63 -10.49
CA THR A 145 -9.23 11.19 -10.85
C THR A 145 -8.11 10.87 -11.84
N ILE A 146 -7.85 11.74 -12.83
CA ILE A 146 -6.68 11.58 -13.72
C ILE A 146 -5.37 11.61 -12.93
N ARG A 147 -5.24 12.54 -11.98
CA ARG A 147 -4.06 12.62 -11.12
C ARG A 147 -3.89 11.37 -10.24
N LEU A 148 -4.98 10.86 -9.66
CA LEU A 148 -5.00 9.62 -8.90
C LEU A 148 -4.51 8.45 -9.76
N LYS A 149 -5.05 8.29 -10.97
CA LYS A 149 -4.64 7.26 -11.92
C LYS A 149 -3.16 7.34 -12.26
N ASN A 150 -2.64 8.54 -12.50
CA ASN A 150 -1.23 8.74 -12.83
C ASN A 150 -0.31 8.41 -11.65
N GLU A 151 -0.71 8.77 -10.43
CA GLU A 151 0.03 8.43 -9.21
C GLU A 151 0.12 6.91 -9.01
N ILE A 152 -0.99 6.22 -9.20
CA ILE A 152 -1.04 4.76 -9.13
C ILE A 152 -0.14 4.13 -10.21
N LYS A 153 -0.25 4.57 -11.47
CA LYS A 153 0.58 4.08 -12.57
C LYS A 153 2.07 4.30 -12.33
N PHE A 154 2.42 5.47 -11.80
CA PHE A 154 3.80 5.79 -11.45
C PHE A 154 4.31 4.84 -10.37
N THR A 155 3.51 4.55 -9.35
CA THR A 155 3.90 3.64 -8.27
C THR A 155 4.09 2.20 -8.77
N ILE A 156 3.17 1.68 -9.58
CA ILE A 156 3.32 0.37 -10.23
C ILE A 156 4.61 0.32 -11.06
N PHE A 157 4.89 1.37 -11.83
CA PHE A 157 6.13 1.47 -12.62
C PHE A 157 7.39 1.44 -11.73
N GLN A 158 7.38 2.11 -10.58
CA GLN A 158 8.51 2.07 -9.64
C GLN A 158 8.70 0.69 -9.01
N VAL A 159 7.61 0.00 -8.64
CA VAL A 159 7.65 -1.40 -8.16
C VAL A 159 8.28 -2.30 -9.23
N ASP A 160 7.86 -2.15 -10.49
CA ASP A 160 8.40 -2.93 -11.60
C ASP A 160 9.88 -2.66 -11.84
N ARG A 161 10.29 -1.40 -11.74
CA ARG A 161 11.70 -1.02 -11.85
C ARG A 161 12.53 -1.60 -10.72
N LEU A 162 12.03 -1.56 -9.48
CA LEU A 162 12.70 -2.15 -8.30
C LEU A 162 12.78 -3.69 -8.39
N SER A 163 11.75 -4.32 -8.94
CA SER A 163 11.73 -5.78 -9.15
C SER A 163 12.75 -6.21 -10.21
N ASN A 164 12.99 -5.37 -11.22
CA ASN A 164 13.84 -5.67 -12.37
C ASN A 164 15.20 -4.95 -12.35
N LEU A 165 15.72 -4.62 -11.17
CA LEU A 165 17.00 -3.94 -11.08
C LEU A 165 18.13 -4.79 -11.67
N ASP A 166 18.97 -4.16 -12.49
CA ASP A 166 20.16 -4.81 -13.01
C ASP A 166 21.16 -5.10 -11.87
N LYS A 167 22.16 -5.95 -12.14
CA LYS A 167 23.17 -6.34 -11.12
C LYS A 167 23.86 -5.13 -10.49
N LEU A 168 24.06 -4.05 -11.25
CA LEU A 168 24.77 -2.85 -10.81
C LEU A 168 23.89 -1.96 -9.94
N GLN A 169 22.60 -1.86 -10.28
CA GLN A 169 21.56 -1.19 -9.49
C GLN A 169 21.27 -1.93 -8.18
N LYS A 170 21.23 -3.28 -8.20
CA LYS A 170 21.15 -4.10 -6.99
C LYS A 170 22.34 -3.84 -6.05
N VAL A 171 23.55 -3.78 -6.62
CA VAL A 171 24.75 -3.38 -5.86
C VAL A 171 24.62 -1.96 -5.32
N ALA A 172 24.13 -1.00 -6.09
CA ALA A 172 23.92 0.38 -5.63
C ALA A 172 22.93 0.49 -4.46
N LEU A 173 21.87 -0.33 -4.42
CA LEU A 173 20.94 -0.39 -3.28
C LEU A 173 21.61 -0.87 -1.99
N ILE A 174 22.60 -1.77 -2.07
CA ILE A 174 23.37 -2.21 -0.91
C ILE A 174 24.12 -1.01 -0.30
N TYR A 175 24.64 -0.10 -1.14
CA TYR A 175 25.33 1.10 -0.68
C TYR A 175 24.40 2.20 -0.13
N ASN A 176 23.08 2.09 -0.32
CA ASN A 176 22.10 3.09 0.12
C ASN A 176 21.47 2.77 1.50
N SER A 177 21.75 1.60 2.09
CA SER A 177 21.32 1.26 3.46
C SER A 177 22.52 1.27 4.39
N ASN A 178 22.40 2.00 5.50
CA ASN A 178 23.42 2.06 6.54
C ASN A 178 23.66 0.67 7.16
N GLU A 179 22.62 -0.14 7.29
CA GLU A 179 22.65 -1.51 7.78
C GLU A 179 23.42 -2.40 6.80
N ARG A 180 23.08 -2.38 5.50
CA ARG A 180 23.77 -3.17 4.47
C ARG A 180 25.23 -2.76 4.32
N MET A 181 25.53 -1.47 4.41
CA MET A 181 26.90 -0.98 4.46
C MET A 181 27.66 -1.50 5.69
N LYS A 182 27.01 -1.52 6.86
CA LYS A 182 27.60 -2.08 8.07
C LYS A 182 27.86 -3.57 7.96
N ILE A 183 26.97 -4.33 7.33
CA ILE A 183 27.16 -5.75 7.03
C ILE A 183 28.42 -5.93 6.16
N LEU A 184 28.54 -5.16 5.07
CA LEU A 184 29.71 -5.22 4.19
C LEU A 184 31.01 -4.86 4.92
N GLU A 185 31.00 -3.83 5.78
CA GLU A 185 32.17 -3.45 6.58
C GLU A 185 32.64 -4.57 7.49
N ILE A 186 31.72 -5.26 8.17
CA ILE A 186 32.02 -6.36 9.09
C ILE A 186 32.53 -7.57 8.32
N LEU A 187 31.82 -7.98 7.27
CA LEU A 187 32.19 -9.14 6.45
C LEU A 187 33.51 -8.95 5.72
N ARG A 188 33.89 -7.70 5.40
CA ARG A 188 35.21 -7.36 4.88
C ARG A 188 36.33 -7.67 5.87
N GLN A 189 36.08 -7.55 7.18
CA GLN A 189 37.08 -7.80 8.22
C GLN A 189 37.18 -9.28 8.57
N HIS A 190 36.05 -9.94 8.79
CA HIS A 190 36.01 -11.37 9.13
C HIS A 190 34.61 -11.96 8.90
N PRO A 191 34.51 -13.30 8.71
CA PRO A 191 33.21 -13.98 8.75
C PRO A 191 32.56 -13.83 10.13
N ILE A 192 31.24 -13.69 10.18
CA ILE A 192 30.46 -13.55 11.41
C ILE A 192 29.22 -14.42 11.35
N ALA A 193 28.81 -14.98 12.49
CA ALA A 193 27.56 -15.74 12.58
C ALA A 193 26.36 -14.78 12.47
N LYS A 194 25.33 -15.19 11.73
CA LYS A 194 24.10 -14.41 11.52
C LYS A 194 23.46 -13.90 12.81
N ARG A 195 23.48 -14.71 13.88
CA ARG A 195 22.94 -14.33 15.20
C ARG A 195 23.67 -13.12 15.79
N ASP A 196 24.98 -13.08 15.64
CA ASP A 196 25.81 -12.02 16.20
C ASP A 196 25.78 -10.77 15.31
N LEU A 197 25.65 -10.96 14.00
CA LEU A 197 25.35 -9.87 13.07
C LEU A 197 24.01 -9.19 13.40
N LYS A 198 22.95 -9.97 13.66
CA LYS A 198 21.63 -9.45 14.07
C LYS A 198 21.71 -8.53 15.29
N LYS A 199 22.40 -8.98 16.35
CA LYS A 199 22.60 -8.17 17.57
C LYS A 199 23.33 -6.85 17.34
N ILE A 200 24.20 -6.79 16.32
CA ILE A 200 24.92 -5.57 15.96
C ILE A 200 24.01 -4.63 15.18
N LEU A 201 23.22 -5.15 14.25
CA LEU A 201 22.30 -4.38 13.42
C LEU A 201 21.08 -3.87 14.20
N GLU A 202 20.59 -4.63 15.19
CA GLU A 202 19.50 -4.21 16.09
C GLU A 202 19.84 -2.93 16.88
N LYS A 203 21.13 -2.62 17.05
CA LYS A 203 21.58 -1.36 17.67
C LYS A 203 21.43 -0.15 16.75
N LEU A 204 21.35 -0.38 15.43
CA LEU A 204 21.14 0.65 14.41
C LEU A 204 19.64 0.80 14.12
N ASN A 205 18.96 -0.34 13.93
CA ASN A 205 17.53 -0.39 13.70
C ASN A 205 16.90 -1.56 14.51
N PRO A 206 16.08 -1.30 15.53
CA PRO A 206 15.54 -2.34 16.41
C PRO A 206 14.65 -3.37 15.71
N THR A 207 14.05 -3.01 14.57
CA THR A 207 13.15 -3.89 13.79
C THR A 207 13.86 -4.55 12.61
N VAL A 208 15.21 -4.53 12.59
CA VAL A 208 15.97 -5.02 11.45
C VAL A 208 15.77 -6.52 11.22
N ASN A 209 15.38 -6.87 10.00
CA ASN A 209 15.29 -8.26 9.57
C ASN A 209 16.52 -8.61 8.72
N VAL A 210 17.44 -9.37 9.30
CA VAL A 210 18.71 -9.76 8.66
C VAL A 210 18.49 -10.66 7.44
N ASP A 211 17.35 -11.36 7.36
CA ASP A 211 16.99 -12.18 6.20
C ASP A 211 16.62 -11.34 4.96
N ILE A 212 16.20 -10.08 5.14
CA ILE A 212 15.90 -9.14 4.04
C ILE A 212 17.17 -8.38 3.58
N LEU A 213 18.20 -8.37 4.44
CA LEU A 213 19.42 -7.58 4.21
C LEU A 213 20.56 -8.37 3.57
N LEU A 214 20.52 -9.71 3.62
CA LEU A 214 21.51 -10.64 3.06
C LEU A 214 20.92 -11.39 1.86
#